data_AF-A0A967YAU7-F1
#
_entry.id   AF-A0A967YAU7-F1
#
_cell.length_a   1.000
_cell.length_b   1.000
_cell.length_c   1.000
_cell.angle_alpha   90.00
_cell.angle_beta   90.00
_cell.angle_gamma   90.00
#
_symmetry.space_group_name_H-M   'P 1'
#
loop_
_entity.id
_entity.type
_entity.pdbx_description
1 polymer ?
#
loop_
_entity_poly.entity_id
_entity_poly.type
_entity_poly.pdbx_seq_one_letter_code
_entity_poly.pdbx_strand_id
1 'polypeptide(L)'
;MERGLKTESEKLDELMLTPQCKQLINLFFGMNALKKNPQRELARPVKKIGILGAGLMGTGIASVNINRGMYTIIKDIDVETLRQSEKTLWKELNQRMKKRIISPFQLDQT
;
A
#
# COMPACT_ATOMS: atom_id res chain seq x y z
N MET A 1 -16.01 21.83 -28.47
CA MET A 1 -15.81 20.39 -28.19
C MET A 1 -14.96 19.73 -29.27
N GLU A 2 -15.36 19.81 -30.54
CA GLU A 2 -14.66 19.20 -31.68
C GLU A 2 -13.18 19.61 -31.84
N ARG A 3 -12.88 20.90 -31.71
CA ARG A 3 -11.48 21.40 -31.74
C ARG A 3 -10.62 20.85 -30.59
N GLY A 4 -11.20 20.66 -29.41
CA GLY A 4 -10.48 20.12 -28.25
C GLY A 4 -10.11 18.66 -28.42
N LEU A 5 -11.03 17.84 -28.94
CA LEU A 5 -10.78 16.43 -29.26
C LEU A 5 -9.71 16.28 -30.34
N LYS A 6 -9.72 17.16 -31.36
CA LYS A 6 -8.69 17.15 -32.39
C LYS A 6 -7.29 17.43 -31.81
N THR A 7 -7.17 18.47 -30.99
CA THR A 7 -5.90 18.80 -30.31
C THR A 7 -5.46 17.69 -29.35
N GLU A 8 -6.39 17.06 -28.63
CA GLU A 8 -6.08 15.91 -27.77
C GLU A 8 -5.49 14.75 -28.56
N SER A 9 -6.12 14.37 -29.69
CA SER A 9 -5.62 13.30 -30.56
C SER A 9 -4.21 13.60 -31.07
N GLU A 10 -3.99 14.79 -31.60
CA GLU A 10 -2.67 15.20 -32.13
C GLU A 10 -1.58 15.12 -31.04
N LYS A 11 -1.89 15.55 -29.82
CA LYS A 11 -0.94 15.49 -28.69
C LYS A 11 -0.77 14.10 -28.12
N LEU A 12 -1.79 13.26 -28.15
CA LEU A 12 -1.69 11.86 -27.74
C LEU A 12 -0.81 11.09 -28.71
N ASP A 13 -0.95 11.30 -30.01
CA ASP A 13 -0.14 10.65 -31.04
C ASP A 13 1.35 11.02 -30.88
N GLU A 14 1.63 12.31 -30.67
CA GLU A 14 2.98 12.80 -30.37
C GLU A 14 3.58 12.10 -29.14
N LEU A 15 2.80 11.97 -28.06
CA LEU A 15 3.24 11.34 -26.81
C LEU A 15 3.46 9.82 -26.98
N MET A 16 2.57 9.13 -27.68
CA MET A 16 2.63 7.67 -27.88
C MET A 16 3.88 7.21 -28.63
N LEU A 17 4.39 8.06 -29.53
CA LEU A 17 5.60 7.78 -30.29
C LEU A 17 6.89 8.00 -29.50
N THR A 18 6.81 8.63 -28.31
CA THR A 18 7.99 8.87 -27.49
C THR A 18 8.55 7.58 -26.90
N PRO A 19 9.88 7.44 -26.77
CA PRO A 19 10.48 6.29 -26.10
C PRO A 19 10.06 6.18 -24.63
N GLN A 20 9.78 7.30 -23.95
CA GLN A 20 9.30 7.34 -22.57
C GLN A 20 7.94 6.65 -22.43
N CYS A 21 6.98 6.95 -23.33
CA CYS A 21 5.68 6.30 -23.34
C CYS A 21 5.82 4.78 -23.48
N LYS A 22 6.63 4.33 -24.46
CA LYS A 22 6.90 2.91 -24.68
C LYS A 22 7.49 2.21 -23.44
N GLN A 23 8.45 2.85 -22.75
CA GLN A 23 9.03 2.25 -21.55
C GLN A 23 8.09 2.25 -20.34
N LEU A 24 7.25 3.28 -20.19
CA LEU A 24 6.22 3.30 -19.14
C LEU A 24 5.16 2.22 -19.36
N ILE A 25 4.78 1.96 -20.61
CA ILE A 25 3.89 0.84 -20.97
C ILE A 25 4.57 -0.51 -20.63
N ASN A 26 5.86 -0.67 -20.95
CA ASN A 26 6.60 -1.87 -20.57
C ASN A 26 6.63 -2.08 -19.04
N LEU A 27 6.91 -1.02 -18.27
CA LEU A 27 6.87 -1.06 -16.81
C LEU A 27 5.47 -1.41 -16.30
N PHE A 28 4.41 -0.86 -16.88
CA PHE A 28 3.04 -1.19 -16.53
C PHE A 28 2.76 -2.69 -16.67
N PHE A 29 3.12 -3.29 -17.80
CA PHE A 29 2.93 -4.73 -18.01
C PHE A 29 3.81 -5.58 -17.08
N GLY A 30 5.08 -5.19 -16.89
CA GLY A 30 6.00 -5.86 -15.96
C GLY A 30 5.48 -5.84 -14.52
N MET A 31 5.05 -4.68 -14.02
CA MET A 31 4.48 -4.53 -12.68
C MET A 31 3.20 -5.34 -12.50
N ASN A 32 2.32 -5.39 -13.52
CA ASN A 32 1.09 -6.17 -13.45
C ASN A 32 1.34 -7.69 -13.46
N ALA A 33 2.36 -8.15 -14.18
CA ALA A 33 2.78 -9.54 -14.15
C ALA A 33 3.30 -9.93 -12.76
N LEU A 34 4.18 -9.10 -12.16
CA LEU A 34 4.80 -9.37 -10.85
C LEU A 34 3.84 -9.30 -9.66
N LYS A 35 2.71 -8.58 -9.78
CA LYS A 35 1.67 -8.55 -8.74
C LYS A 35 0.95 -9.91 -8.57
N LYS A 36 1.02 -10.80 -9.55
CA LYS A 36 0.41 -12.13 -9.50
C LYS A 36 1.39 -13.12 -8.87
N ASN A 37 0.97 -13.86 -7.85
CA ASN A 37 1.81 -14.89 -7.23
C ASN A 37 1.90 -16.12 -8.15
N PRO A 38 3.08 -16.47 -8.71
CA PRO A 38 3.23 -17.65 -9.57
C PRO A 38 3.05 -18.97 -8.80
N GLN A 39 3.24 -18.96 -7.49
CA GLN A 39 3.13 -20.13 -6.60
C GLN A 39 1.88 -20.05 -5.72
N ARG A 40 0.76 -19.58 -6.28
CA ARG A 40 -0.49 -19.42 -5.53
C ARG A 40 -0.97 -20.73 -4.89
N GLU A 41 -0.77 -21.86 -5.56
CA GLU A 41 -1.14 -23.19 -5.06
C GLU A 41 -0.36 -23.62 -3.81
N LEU A 42 0.85 -23.08 -3.61
CA LEU A 42 1.68 -23.36 -2.42
C LEU A 42 1.42 -22.38 -1.28
N ALA A 43 0.67 -21.30 -1.53
CA ALA A 43 0.44 -20.25 -0.55
C ALA A 43 -0.60 -20.69 0.49
N ARG A 44 -0.24 -20.58 1.77
CA ARG A 44 -1.16 -20.83 2.88
C ARG A 44 -1.83 -19.52 3.30
N PRO A 45 -3.14 -19.52 3.60
CA PRO A 45 -3.81 -18.32 4.10
C PRO A 45 -3.27 -17.96 5.48
N VAL A 46 -2.81 -16.72 5.63
CA VAL A 46 -2.31 -16.18 6.90
C VAL A 46 -3.38 -15.25 7.48
N LYS A 47 -3.90 -15.60 8.67
CA LYS A 47 -4.89 -14.78 9.40
C LYS A 47 -4.26 -13.93 10.50
N LYS A 48 -3.07 -14.33 10.97
CA LYS A 48 -2.36 -13.75 12.11
C LYS A 48 -0.87 -13.66 11.81
N ILE A 49 -0.28 -12.51 12.08
CA ILE A 49 1.13 -12.21 11.82
C ILE A 49 1.79 -11.77 13.12
N GLY A 50 3.00 -12.28 13.37
CA GLY A 50 3.88 -11.80 14.43
C GLY A 50 5.07 -11.05 13.83
N ILE A 51 5.36 -9.86 14.35
CA ILE A 51 6.47 -9.01 13.94
C ILE A 51 7.40 -8.86 15.14
N LEU A 52 8.68 -9.17 14.92
CA LEU A 52 9.74 -9.02 15.92
C LEU A 52 10.49 -7.73 15.64
N GLY A 53 10.47 -6.82 16.61
CA GLY A 53 10.99 -5.45 16.50
C GLY A 53 9.88 -4.44 16.21
N ALA A 54 9.80 -3.41 17.05
CA ALA A 54 8.89 -2.27 16.98
C ALA A 54 9.58 -0.99 16.48
N GLY A 55 10.78 -1.11 15.90
CA GLY A 55 11.48 0.00 15.25
C GLY A 55 10.75 0.52 14.00
N LEU A 56 11.42 1.39 13.23
CA LEU A 56 10.86 2.03 12.04
C LEU A 56 10.26 1.03 11.04
N MET A 57 11.03 -0.01 10.67
CA MET A 57 10.61 -1.02 9.70
C MET A 57 9.53 -1.94 10.28
N GLY A 58 9.66 -2.36 11.54
CA GLY A 58 8.67 -3.22 12.20
C GLY A 58 7.30 -2.56 12.30
N THR A 59 7.29 -1.28 12.67
CA THR A 59 6.09 -0.44 12.68
C THR A 59 5.50 -0.28 11.28
N GLY A 60 6.34 -0.05 10.26
CA GLY A 60 5.88 0.07 8.87
C GLY A 60 5.29 -1.23 8.32
N ILE A 61 5.89 -2.38 8.62
CA ILE A 61 5.35 -3.69 8.25
C ILE A 61 4.01 -3.91 8.98
N ALA A 62 3.93 -3.56 10.26
CA ALA A 62 2.68 -3.69 11.02
C ALA A 62 1.57 -2.86 10.40
N SER A 63 1.83 -1.59 10.09
CA SER A 63 0.91 -0.69 9.41
C SER A 63 0.33 -1.30 8.13
N VAL A 64 1.19 -1.82 7.23
CA VAL A 64 0.73 -2.41 5.97
C VAL A 64 -0.19 -3.62 6.20
N ASN A 65 0.08 -4.44 7.21
CA ASN A 65 -0.72 -5.63 7.53
C ASN A 65 -2.05 -5.29 8.22
N ILE A 66 -2.01 -4.38 9.20
CA ILE A 66 -3.19 -3.79 9.89
C ILE A 66 -4.13 -3.17 8.86
N ASN A 67 -3.57 -2.39 7.92
CA ASN A 67 -4.34 -1.76 6.84
C ASN A 67 -5.01 -2.76 5.88
N ARG A 68 -4.53 -4.00 5.83
CA ARG A 68 -5.12 -5.13 5.07
C ARG A 68 -6.07 -5.98 5.92
N GLY A 69 -6.36 -5.60 7.17
CA GLY A 69 -7.25 -6.32 8.07
C GLY A 69 -6.63 -7.60 8.65
N MET A 70 -5.30 -7.73 8.66
CA MET A 70 -4.62 -8.88 9.26
C MET A 70 -4.32 -8.63 10.73
N TYR A 71 -4.69 -9.61 11.57
CA TYR A 71 -4.42 -9.54 13.00
C TYR A 71 -2.90 -9.58 13.23
N THR A 72 -2.33 -8.48 13.73
CA THR A 72 -0.88 -8.28 13.80
C THR A 72 -0.43 -8.11 15.25
N ILE A 73 0.56 -8.90 15.66
CA ILE A 73 1.22 -8.77 16.96
C ILE A 73 2.62 -8.22 16.74
N ILE A 74 2.99 -7.19 17.48
CA ILE A 74 4.36 -6.66 17.52
C ILE A 74 4.99 -7.04 18.86
N LYS A 75 6.20 -7.58 18.82
CA LYS A 75 7.00 -7.88 20.00
C LYS A 75 8.34 -7.18 19.92
N ASP A 76 8.70 -6.45 20.96
CA ASP A 76 10.03 -5.88 21.15
C ASP A 76 10.56 -6.27 22.54
N ILE A 77 11.87 -6.10 22.73
CA ILE A 77 12.54 -6.19 24.02
C ILE A 77 12.36 -4.90 24.83
N ASP A 78 12.26 -3.75 24.15
CA ASP A 78 12.13 -2.45 24.78
C ASP A 78 10.68 -1.93 24.75
N VAL A 79 10.18 -1.54 25.93
CA VAL A 79 8.82 -1.03 26.13
C VAL A 79 8.68 0.38 25.56
N GLU A 80 9.74 1.20 25.58
CA GLU A 80 9.68 2.56 25.04
C GLU A 80 9.50 2.53 23.53
N THR A 81 10.29 1.69 22.85
CA THR A 81 10.16 1.45 21.40
C THR A 81 8.77 0.94 21.03
N LEU A 82 8.18 0.03 21.82
CA LEU A 82 6.79 -0.43 21.62
C LEU A 82 5.77 0.71 21.71
N ARG A 83 5.86 1.55 22.74
CA ARG A 83 4.95 2.71 22.90
C ARG A 83 5.07 3.70 21.75
N GLN A 84 6.29 3.93 21.26
CA GLN A 84 6.52 4.81 20.12
C GLN A 84 5.93 4.24 18.82
N SER A 85 6.04 2.92 18.64
CA SER A 85 5.40 2.20 17.53
C SER A 85 3.88 2.33 17.59
N GLU A 86 3.28 2.05 18.74
CA GLU A 86 1.84 2.17 18.98
C GLU A 86 1.33 3.58 18.67
N LYS A 87 2.02 4.61 19.18
CA LYS A 87 1.70 6.01 18.89
C LYS A 87 1.75 6.34 17.41
N THR A 88 2.71 5.77 16.69
CA THR A 88 2.88 5.98 15.25
C THR A 88 1.74 5.34 14.46
N LEU A 89 1.40 4.09 14.78
CA LEU A 89 0.28 3.38 14.18
C LEU A 89 -1.05 4.09 14.45
N TRP A 90 -1.28 4.49 15.70
CA TRP A 90 -2.49 5.21 16.07
C TRP A 90 -2.62 6.54 15.33
N LYS A 91 -1.51 7.29 15.19
CA LYS A 91 -1.49 8.53 14.41
C LYS A 91 -1.82 8.29 12.94
N GLU A 92 -1.29 7.23 12.34
CA GLU A 92 -1.57 6.87 10.95
C GLU A 92 -3.05 6.52 10.74
N LEU A 93 -3.60 5.64 11.57
CA LEU A 93 -5.00 5.24 11.47
C LEU A 93 -5.95 6.44 11.67
N ASN A 94 -5.64 7.34 12.61
CA ASN A 94 -6.37 8.59 12.78
C ASN A 94 -6.32 9.49 11.53
N GLN A 95 -5.18 9.55 10.83
CA GLN A 95 -5.09 10.30 9.56
C GLN A 95 -5.96 9.66 8.47
N ARG A 96 -6.03 8.32 8.41
CA ARG A 96 -6.91 7.61 7.47
C ARG A 96 -8.38 7.87 7.78
N MET A 97 -8.77 7.90 9.05
CA MET A 97 -10.12 8.28 9.47
C MET A 97 -10.45 9.72 9.05
N LYS A 98 -9.54 10.68 9.30
CA LYS A 98 -9.73 12.08 8.88
C LYS A 98 -9.88 12.22 7.36
N LYS A 99 -9.19 11.39 6.58
CA LYS A 99 -9.33 11.28 5.12
C LYS A 99 -10.58 10.51 4.67
N ARG A 100 -11.45 10.11 5.60
CA ARG A 100 -12.67 9.32 5.37
C ARG A 100 -12.41 7.97 4.67
N ILE A 101 -11.22 7.40 4.88
CA ILE A 101 -10.85 6.08 4.34
C ILE A 101 -11.39 4.96 5.23
N ILE A 102 -11.45 5.20 6.55
CA ILE A 102 -12.00 4.26 7.55
C ILE A 102 -13.00 4.98 8.45
N SER A 103 -13.99 4.25 8.96
CA SER A 103 -14.94 4.78 9.94
C SER A 103 -14.34 4.79 11.37
N PRO A 104 -14.93 5.56 12.30
CA PRO A 104 -14.52 5.51 13.72
C PRO A 104 -14.65 4.12 14.32
N PHE A 105 -15.70 3.38 13.98
CA PHE A 105 -15.89 2.01 14.45
C PHE A 105 -14.80 1.05 13.94
N GLN A 106 -14.37 1.22 12.68
CA GLN A 106 -13.28 0.42 12.12
C GLN A 106 -11.95 0.73 12.83
N LEU A 107 -11.70 1.99 13.18
CA LEU A 107 -10.50 2.39 13.91
C LEU A 107 -10.37 1.63 15.24
N ASP A 108 -11.46 1.54 16.01
CA ASP A 108 -11.45 0.90 17.33
C ASP A 108 -11.32 -0.64 17.26
N GLN A 109 -11.65 -1.24 16.11
CA GLN A 109 -11.56 -2.69 15.89
C GLN A 109 -10.23 -3.16 15.30
N THR A 110 -9.41 -2.25 14.77
CA THR A 110 -8.16 -2.60 14.06
C THR A 110 -6.98 -2.63 15.03
#